data_AF-A0A1H7W4P9-F1
#
_entry.id   AF-A0A1H7W4P9-F1
#
_cell.length_a   1.000
_cell.length_b   1.000
_cell.length_c   1.000
_cell.angle_alpha   90.00
_cell.angle_beta   90.00
_cell.angle_gamma   90.00
#
_symmetry.space_group_name_H-M   'P 1'
#
loop_
_entity.id
_entity.type
_entity.pdbx_description
1 polymer ?
#
loop_
_entity_poly.entity_id
_entity_poly.type
_entity_poly.pdbx_seq_one_letter_code
_entity_poly.pdbx_strand_id
1 'polypeptide(L)'
;MKTLIISCLAMLCFGLTGLKAQSLFDKVDQALNKVDKASNTADKTKGTSDKLLGFFKKKDGGEAEAMTTINISGINLVNLKKLNETIQGCKDVEDTKMKYSPNGSTILVAYEGSAEDLLAAIQESSKDIFTDEHIEELDEHSISINLIKK
;
A
#
# COMPACT_ATOMS: atom_id res chain seq x y z
N MET A 1 7.48 -39.98 -43.59
CA MET A 1 7.45 -38.85 -44.54
C MET A 1 6.03 -38.63 -45.01
N LYS A 2 5.33 -37.63 -44.45
CA LYS A 2 4.06 -37.05 -44.93
C LYS A 2 3.57 -36.05 -43.85
N THR A 3 4.01 -34.79 -43.98
CA THR A 3 3.34 -33.55 -43.52
C THR A 3 4.31 -32.37 -43.66
N LEU A 4 4.76 -32.14 -44.89
CA LEU A 4 5.15 -30.80 -45.33
C LEU A 4 3.95 -30.28 -46.12
N ILE A 5 3.19 -29.35 -45.54
CA ILE A 5 2.27 -28.38 -46.16
C ILE A 5 1.55 -27.68 -44.98
N ILE A 6 1.43 -26.35 -45.06
CA ILE A 6 0.94 -25.38 -44.06
C ILE A 6 2.08 -24.71 -43.26
N SER A 7 2.95 -24.05 -44.02
CA SER A 7 3.58 -22.79 -43.64
C SER A 7 2.54 -21.66 -43.75
N CYS A 8 2.77 -20.56 -43.01
CA CYS A 8 2.14 -19.24 -43.12
C CYS A 8 1.02 -18.88 -42.12
N LEU A 9 1.37 -18.79 -40.83
CA LEU A 9 0.81 -17.73 -39.95
C LEU A 9 1.84 -17.31 -38.89
N ALA A 10 3.08 -17.12 -39.33
CA ALA A 10 4.04 -16.24 -38.67
C ALA A 10 4.06 -14.93 -39.49
N MET A 11 4.01 -13.79 -38.81
CA MET A 11 3.83 -12.42 -39.33
C MET A 11 2.40 -12.00 -39.65
N LEU A 12 1.70 -11.54 -38.62
CA LEU A 12 0.84 -10.37 -38.73
C LEU A 12 1.24 -9.37 -37.63
N CYS A 13 2.14 -8.49 -38.06
CA CYS A 13 2.15 -7.06 -37.79
C CYS A 13 1.94 -6.58 -36.35
N PHE A 14 3.05 -6.12 -35.77
CA PHE A 14 3.17 -4.80 -35.14
C PHE A 14 1.93 -3.90 -35.33
N GLY A 15 1.10 -3.83 -34.28
CA GLY A 15 0.11 -2.78 -34.08
C GLY A 15 0.59 -1.85 -32.97
N LEU A 16 1.52 -0.95 -33.30
CA LEU A 16 1.80 0.23 -32.50
C LEU A 16 0.55 1.13 -32.54
N THR A 17 -0.26 1.13 -31.49
CA THR A 17 -1.11 2.27 -31.18
C THR A 17 -0.49 3.02 -30.02
N GLY A 18 0.49 3.86 -30.36
CA GLY A 18 0.82 5.02 -29.54
C GLY A 18 -0.41 5.95 -29.54
N LEU A 19 -1.27 5.78 -28.55
CA LEU A 19 -2.25 6.82 -28.21
C LEU A 19 -1.55 7.86 -27.35
N LYS A 20 -1.39 9.01 -27.97
CA LYS A 20 -0.84 10.26 -27.47
C LYS A 20 -1.31 10.58 -26.04
N ALA A 21 -0.44 10.42 -25.06
CA ALA A 21 -0.52 11.15 -23.80
C ALA A 21 -0.02 12.60 -24.02
N GLN A 22 -0.76 13.41 -24.79
CA GLN A 22 -0.37 14.78 -25.14
C GLN A 22 -1.26 15.84 -24.46
N SER A 23 -1.82 15.56 -23.28
CA SER A 23 -2.62 16.57 -22.54
C SER A 23 -2.61 16.43 -21.01
N LEU A 24 -1.86 15.47 -20.46
CA LEU A 24 -1.83 15.25 -19.00
C LEU A 24 -0.78 16.10 -18.27
N PHE A 25 0.26 16.60 -18.96
CA PHE A 25 1.26 17.51 -18.37
C PHE A 25 0.84 18.99 -18.42
N ASP A 26 0.09 19.41 -19.45
CA ASP A 26 -0.39 20.80 -19.60
C ASP A 26 -1.36 21.23 -18.48
N LYS A 27 -2.00 20.28 -17.80
CA LYS A 27 -2.85 20.53 -16.64
C LYS A 27 -2.12 20.53 -15.30
N VAL A 28 -0.90 19.97 -15.24
CA VAL A 28 -0.06 20.03 -14.04
C VAL A 28 0.54 21.43 -13.90
N ASP A 29 0.94 22.06 -15.02
CA ASP A 29 1.49 23.42 -14.99
C ASP A 29 0.44 24.50 -14.63
N GLN A 30 -0.84 24.31 -14.98
CA GLN A 30 -1.91 25.22 -14.51
C GLN A 30 -2.23 25.08 -13.01
N ALA A 31 -1.92 23.94 -12.39
CA ALA A 31 -2.08 23.75 -10.95
C ALA A 31 -0.92 24.41 -10.16
N LEU A 32 0.26 24.53 -10.76
CA LEU A 32 1.42 25.19 -10.15
C LEU A 32 1.30 26.73 -10.16
N ASN A 33 0.71 27.33 -11.21
CA ASN A 33 0.54 28.78 -11.30
C ASN A 33 -0.61 29.37 -10.46
N LYS A 34 -1.38 28.53 -9.73
CA LYS A 34 -2.47 28.98 -8.84
C LYS A 34 -2.11 28.93 -7.35
N VAL A 35 -0.85 28.61 -7.03
CA VAL A 35 -0.34 28.45 -5.66
C VAL A 35 0.13 29.78 -5.04
N ASP A 36 0.46 30.79 -5.84
CA ASP A 36 1.00 32.07 -5.32
C ASP A 36 -0.02 32.99 -4.60
N LYS A 37 -1.26 32.55 -4.40
CA LYS A 37 -2.31 33.39 -3.76
C LYS A 37 -3.00 32.78 -2.54
N ALA A 38 -2.35 31.82 -1.86
CA ALA A 38 -2.82 31.26 -0.59
C ALA A 38 -1.79 31.38 0.56
N SER A 39 -0.85 32.32 0.45
CA SER A 39 0.28 32.50 1.40
C SER A 39 -0.08 33.23 2.69
N ASN A 40 -1.26 33.01 3.30
CA ASN A 40 -1.59 33.73 4.55
C ASN A 40 -2.54 33.04 5.53
N THR A 41 -2.64 31.70 5.52
CA THR A 41 -3.32 31.00 6.62
C THR A 41 -2.76 29.59 6.80
N ALA A 42 -2.44 29.27 8.05
CA ALA A 42 -2.08 27.93 8.57
C ALA A 42 -0.59 27.57 8.60
N ASP A 43 0.16 28.41 9.31
CA ASP A 43 1.46 28.14 9.93
C ASP A 43 1.34 27.09 11.07
N LYS A 44 0.90 25.86 10.75
CA LYS A 44 0.85 24.72 11.68
C LYS A 44 1.26 23.42 11.00
N THR A 45 2.57 23.19 10.98
CA THR A 45 3.24 21.92 11.31
C THR A 45 2.33 20.72 11.59
N LYS A 46 2.06 19.86 10.59
CA LYS A 46 1.81 18.40 10.77
C LYS A 46 1.73 17.64 9.42
N GLY A 47 2.75 17.81 8.58
CA GLY A 47 2.89 17.00 7.37
C GLY A 47 3.12 15.53 7.75
N THR A 48 2.35 14.64 7.13
CA THR A 48 2.51 13.16 7.02
C THR A 48 1.61 12.28 7.91
N SER A 49 1.14 12.70 9.09
CA SER A 49 0.26 11.84 9.91
C SER A 49 -1.24 11.93 9.56
N ASP A 50 -1.69 13.05 9.00
CA ASP A 50 -3.12 13.39 8.90
C ASP A 50 -3.83 12.76 7.68
N LYS A 51 -3.07 12.40 6.63
CA LYS A 51 -3.63 11.76 5.44
C LYS A 51 -3.96 10.28 5.63
N LEU A 52 -3.35 9.61 6.60
CA LEU A 52 -3.62 8.20 6.91
C LEU A 52 -4.91 8.05 7.73
N LEU A 53 -5.12 8.91 8.73
CA LEU A 53 -6.36 8.93 9.53
C LEU A 53 -7.61 9.33 8.72
N GLY A 54 -7.45 10.17 7.68
CA GLY A 54 -8.54 10.55 6.78
C GLY A 54 -9.00 9.44 5.82
N PHE A 55 -8.27 8.34 5.71
CA PHE A 55 -8.62 7.24 4.81
C PHE A 55 -9.60 6.22 5.42
N PHE A 56 -9.80 6.28 6.74
CA PHE A 56 -10.80 5.48 7.48
C PHE A 56 -11.85 6.33 8.22
N LYS A 57 -11.59 7.63 8.47
CA LYS A 57 -12.61 8.51 9.05
C LYS A 57 -13.51 9.12 7.97
N LYS A 58 -14.66 8.49 7.71
CA LYS A 58 -15.97 9.17 7.78
C LYS A 58 -17.16 8.20 7.60
N LYS A 59 -17.70 7.74 8.72
CA LYS A 59 -19.15 7.73 8.96
C LYS A 59 -19.38 8.15 10.41
N ASP A 60 -20.36 9.01 10.62
CA ASP A 60 -20.58 9.80 11.84
C ASP A 60 -20.59 8.98 13.14
N GLY A 61 -19.93 9.51 14.18
CA GLY A 61 -20.38 9.37 15.57
C GLY A 61 -20.20 8.02 16.29
N GLY A 62 -19.28 7.15 15.86
CA GLY A 62 -18.90 5.92 16.57
C GLY A 62 -17.48 5.99 17.13
N GLU A 63 -17.22 5.29 18.23
CA GLU A 63 -15.90 5.11 18.85
C GLU A 63 -14.81 4.82 17.81
N ALA A 64 -13.59 5.27 18.08
CA ALA A 64 -12.45 4.91 17.26
C ALA A 64 -12.30 3.38 17.32
N GLU A 65 -12.73 2.69 16.25
CA GLU A 65 -12.46 1.27 16.05
C GLU A 65 -10.96 1.05 16.27
N ALA A 66 -10.61 0.00 17.03
CA ALA A 66 -9.24 -0.32 17.38
C ALA A 66 -8.45 -0.62 16.09
N MET A 67 -7.75 0.39 15.59
CA MET A 67 -6.99 0.31 14.35
C MET A 67 -5.50 0.14 14.66
N THR A 68 -4.92 -0.93 14.16
CA THR A 68 -3.48 -1.17 14.21
C THR A 68 -2.84 -0.75 12.90
N THR A 69 -1.76 0.02 12.98
CA THR A 69 -0.99 0.48 11.82
C THR A 69 0.27 -0.37 11.67
N ILE A 70 0.41 -1.05 10.54
CA ILE A 70 1.60 -1.83 10.21
C ILE A 70 2.43 -1.04 9.19
N ASN A 71 3.60 -0.56 9.62
CA ASN A 71 4.55 0.18 8.78
C ASN A 71 5.66 -0.77 8.30
N ILE A 72 5.90 -0.81 6.99
CA ILE A 72 6.78 -1.82 6.38
C ILE A 72 7.79 -1.15 5.44
N SER A 73 9.08 -1.30 5.74
CA SER A 73 10.19 -0.83 4.92
C SER A 73 10.82 -1.97 4.11
N GLY A 74 11.22 -1.68 2.88
CA GLY A 74 11.92 -2.64 2.01
C GLY A 74 11.03 -3.68 1.31
N ILE A 75 9.71 -3.60 1.45
CA ILE A 75 8.78 -4.54 0.81
C ILE A 75 8.45 -4.15 -0.63
N ASN A 76 8.37 -5.13 -1.53
CA ASN A 76 7.87 -4.93 -2.89
C ASN A 76 6.33 -5.01 -2.93
N LEU A 77 5.70 -4.48 -3.99
CA LEU A 77 4.23 -4.46 -4.09
C LEU A 77 3.58 -5.85 -4.09
N VAL A 78 4.26 -6.87 -4.63
CA VAL A 78 3.74 -8.24 -4.69
C VAL A 78 3.64 -8.84 -3.29
N ASN A 79 4.72 -8.73 -2.52
CA ASN A 79 4.78 -9.20 -1.14
C ASN A 79 3.86 -8.38 -0.23
N LEU A 80 3.72 -7.07 -0.48
CA LEU A 80 2.77 -6.23 0.29
C LEU A 80 1.32 -6.68 0.07
N LYS A 81 0.94 -6.98 -1.18
CA LYS A 81 -0.39 -7.52 -1.49
C LYS A 81 -0.62 -8.85 -0.81
N LYS A 82 0.34 -9.77 -0.93
CA LYS A 82 0.28 -11.08 -0.28
C LYS A 82 0.12 -10.93 1.24
N LEU A 83 0.91 -10.06 1.86
CA LEU A 83 0.82 -9.77 3.29
C LEU A 83 -0.55 -9.21 3.67
N ASN A 84 -1.08 -8.27 2.89
CA ASN A 84 -2.43 -7.74 3.11
C ASN A 84 -3.51 -8.83 3.00
N GLU A 85 -3.44 -9.71 2.01
CA GLU A 85 -4.34 -10.85 1.87
C GLU A 85 -4.22 -11.84 3.06
N THR A 86 -3.00 -12.08 3.54
CA THR A 86 -2.76 -12.87 4.76
C THR A 86 -3.43 -12.24 5.98
N ILE A 87 -3.27 -10.93 6.17
CA ILE A 87 -3.89 -10.19 7.29
C ILE A 87 -5.42 -10.24 7.18
N GLN A 88 -5.99 -10.07 5.99
CA GLN A 88 -7.44 -10.20 5.77
C GLN A 88 -7.97 -11.60 6.11
N GLY A 89 -7.12 -12.62 6.04
CA GLY A 89 -7.47 -13.99 6.42
C GLY A 89 -7.32 -14.28 7.92
N CYS A 90 -6.73 -13.36 8.71
CA CYS A 90 -6.61 -13.55 10.15
C CYS A 90 -7.99 -13.49 10.82
N LYS A 91 -8.18 -14.33 11.84
CA LYS A 91 -9.37 -14.31 12.68
C LYS A 91 -9.47 -12.94 13.36
N ASP A 92 -10.69 -12.42 13.51
CA ASP A 92 -10.97 -11.15 14.21
C ASP A 92 -10.45 -9.87 13.50
N VAL A 93 -9.99 -9.98 12.25
CA VAL A 93 -9.77 -8.82 11.35
C VAL A 93 -11.05 -8.49 10.60
N GLU A 94 -11.53 -7.26 10.73
CA GLU A 94 -12.77 -6.79 10.09
C GLU A 94 -12.52 -6.18 8.72
N ASP A 95 -11.47 -5.36 8.60
CA ASP A 95 -11.09 -4.69 7.37
C ASP A 95 -9.59 -4.39 7.33
N THR A 96 -9.05 -4.28 6.12
CA THR A 96 -7.67 -3.84 5.91
C THR A 96 -7.55 -2.87 4.75
N LYS A 97 -6.59 -1.96 4.86
CA LYS A 97 -6.25 -1.02 3.78
C LYS A 97 -4.76 -0.86 3.64
N MET A 98 -4.25 -1.29 2.49
CA MET A 98 -2.84 -1.11 2.15
C MET A 98 -2.59 0.19 1.38
N LYS A 99 -1.40 0.75 1.61
CA LYS A 99 -0.81 1.83 0.82
C LYS A 99 0.63 1.47 0.51
N TYR A 100 0.92 1.28 -0.77
CA TYR A 100 2.29 1.04 -1.23
C TYR A 100 3.05 2.36 -1.39
N SER A 101 4.29 2.38 -0.91
CA SER A 101 5.28 3.36 -1.33
C SER A 101 6.67 2.73 -1.35
N PRO A 102 7.54 3.07 -2.33
CA PRO A 102 8.89 2.52 -2.43
C PRO A 102 9.76 2.77 -1.19
N ASN A 103 9.48 3.85 -0.45
CA ASN A 103 10.26 4.27 0.73
C ASN A 103 9.65 3.80 2.06
N GLY A 104 8.57 3.03 2.01
CA GLY A 104 7.79 2.64 3.18
C GLY A 104 6.33 2.46 2.79
N SER A 105 5.81 1.27 3.06
CA SER A 105 4.42 0.89 2.83
C SER A 105 3.68 0.80 4.16
N THR A 106 2.35 0.92 4.12
CA THR A 106 1.51 0.87 5.31
C THR A 106 0.33 -0.06 5.09
N ILE A 107 -0.04 -0.84 6.10
CA ILE A 107 -1.31 -1.56 6.15
C ILE A 107 -2.04 -1.11 7.41
N LEU A 108 -3.24 -0.56 7.24
CA LEU A 108 -4.15 -0.29 8.33
C LEU A 108 -5.05 -1.51 8.52
N VAL A 109 -5.21 -1.95 9.76
CA VAL A 109 -5.97 -3.15 10.12
C VAL A 109 -6.98 -2.77 11.19
N ALA A 110 -8.26 -3.00 10.92
CA ALA A 110 -9.29 -3.00 11.94
C ALA A 110 -9.30 -4.40 12.58
N TYR A 111 -8.82 -4.49 13.81
CA TYR A 111 -8.61 -5.76 14.50
C TYR A 111 -9.16 -5.68 15.92
N GLU A 112 -10.01 -6.64 16.29
CA GLU A 112 -10.55 -6.75 17.64
C GLU A 112 -9.58 -7.55 18.53
N GLY A 113 -8.50 -6.89 18.98
CA GLY A 113 -7.50 -7.52 19.85
C GLY A 113 -6.22 -6.69 20.03
N SER A 114 -5.16 -7.34 20.56
CA SER A 114 -3.87 -6.70 20.79
C SER A 114 -2.97 -6.71 19.54
N ALA A 115 -2.03 -5.76 19.45
CA ALA A 115 -1.05 -5.73 18.36
C ALA A 115 -0.13 -6.97 18.39
N GLU A 116 0.16 -7.50 19.58
CA GLU A 116 0.94 -8.72 19.80
C GLU A 116 0.24 -9.95 19.21
N ASP A 117 -1.06 -10.11 19.46
CA ASP A 117 -1.83 -11.24 18.94
C ASP A 117 -1.96 -11.16 17.41
N LEU A 118 -2.18 -9.94 16.90
CA LEU A 118 -2.21 -9.69 15.46
C LEU A 118 -0.85 -10.04 14.82
N LEU A 119 0.26 -9.60 15.42
CA LEU A 119 1.59 -9.91 14.94
C LEU A 119 1.84 -11.42 14.89
N ALA A 120 1.49 -12.13 15.97
CA ALA A 120 1.65 -13.58 16.05
C ALA A 120 0.83 -14.31 14.96
N ALA A 121 -0.42 -13.90 14.75
CA ALA A 121 -1.30 -14.47 13.73
C ALA A 121 -0.75 -14.24 12.29
N ILE A 122 -0.24 -13.05 12.02
CA ILE A 122 0.37 -12.71 10.73
C ILE A 122 1.62 -13.56 10.52
N GLN A 123 2.51 -13.61 11.52
CA GLN A 123 3.78 -14.35 11.45
C GLN A 123 3.59 -15.84 11.24
N GLU A 124 2.54 -16.46 11.78
CA GLU A 124 2.25 -17.87 11.53
C GLU A 124 2.07 -18.15 10.02
N SER A 125 1.48 -17.20 9.30
CA SER A 125 1.08 -17.33 7.90
C SER A 125 2.01 -16.61 6.90
N SER A 126 2.96 -15.79 7.38
CA SER A 126 3.82 -14.94 6.53
C SER A 126 5.33 -15.08 6.79
N LYS A 127 5.79 -16.23 7.29
CA LYS A 127 7.22 -16.51 7.55
C LYS A 127 8.11 -16.39 6.32
N ASP A 128 7.52 -16.47 5.13
CA ASP A 128 8.22 -16.28 3.86
C ASP A 128 8.43 -14.80 3.49
N ILE A 129 7.72 -13.89 4.17
CA ILE A 129 7.81 -12.43 3.96
C ILE A 129 8.70 -11.79 5.02
N PHE A 130 8.52 -12.14 6.29
CA PHE A 130 9.30 -11.58 7.40
C PHE A 130 9.36 -12.53 8.61
N THR A 131 10.30 -12.27 9.50
CA THR A 131 10.55 -12.99 10.76
C THR A 131 10.73 -11.97 11.89
N ASP A 132 10.83 -12.43 13.14
CA ASP A 132 11.02 -11.60 14.35
C ASP A 132 12.22 -10.64 14.23
N GLU A 133 13.28 -11.06 13.54
CA GLU A 133 14.49 -10.26 13.31
C GLU A 133 14.23 -8.96 12.52
N HIS A 134 13.11 -8.91 11.80
CA HIS A 134 12.70 -7.76 11.01
C HIS A 134 11.77 -6.81 11.77
N ILE A 135 11.35 -7.13 13.00
CA ILE A 135 10.50 -6.27 13.81
C ILE A 135 11.35 -5.19 14.47
N GLU A 136 11.07 -3.92 14.17
CA GLU A 136 11.77 -2.78 14.75
C GLU A 136 11.07 -2.21 15.97
N GLU A 137 9.74 -2.24 15.96
CA GLU A 137 8.90 -1.62 16.99
C GLU A 137 7.57 -2.36 17.06
N LEU A 138 7.09 -2.56 18.29
CA LEU A 138 5.79 -3.14 18.59
C LEU A 138 5.19 -2.32 19.74
N ASP A 139 4.14 -1.59 19.41
CA ASP A 139 3.33 -0.80 20.34
C ASP A 139 1.86 -1.25 20.23
N GLU A 140 1.05 -0.84 21.21
CA GLU A 140 -0.37 -1.20 21.35
C GLU A 140 -1.20 -1.03 20.05
N HIS A 141 -0.84 -0.07 19.19
CA HIS A 141 -1.53 0.22 17.93
C HIS A 141 -0.59 0.34 16.72
N SER A 142 0.68 -0.03 16.85
CA SER A 142 1.67 0.14 15.78
C SER A 142 2.65 -1.02 15.72
N ILE A 143 2.89 -1.52 14.52
CA ILE A 143 3.88 -2.56 14.24
C ILE A 143 4.81 -2.01 13.15
N SER A 144 6.10 -1.92 13.43
CA SER A 144 7.11 -1.49 12.45
C SER A 144 7.97 -2.67 12.01
N ILE A 145 8.01 -2.93 10.71
CA ILE A 145 8.74 -4.03 10.07
C ILE A 145 9.76 -3.45 9.11
N ASN A 146 11.01 -3.88 9.20
CA ASN A 146 12.08 -3.45 8.31
C ASN A 146 12.79 -4.63 7.64
N LEU A 147 12.47 -4.85 6.37
CA LEU A 147 13.05 -5.92 5.54
C LEU A 147 14.41 -5.53 4.92
N ILE A 148 14.92 -4.32 5.20
CA ILE A 148 16.22 -3.84 4.72
C ILE A 148 17.33 -4.27 5.70
N LYS A 149 17.01 -4.47 6.97
CA LYS A 149 17.95 -5.02 7.95
C LYS A 149 18.18 -6.51 7.69
N LYS A 150 19.43 -6.92 7.83
CA LYS A 150 19.93 -8.29 7.74
C LYS A 150 20.47 -8.72 9.09
#